data_AF-A0A024QDE3-F1
#
_entry.id   AF-A0A024QDE3-F1
#
_cell.length_a   1.000
_cell.length_b   1.000
_cell.length_c   1.000
_cell.angle_alpha   90.00
_cell.angle_beta   90.00
_cell.angle_gamma   90.00
#
_symmetry.space_group_name_H-M   'P 1'
#
loop_
_entity.id
_entity.type
_entity.pdbx_description
1 polymer ?
#
loop_
_entity_poly.entity_id
_entity_poly.type
_entity_poly.pdbx_seq_one_letter_code
_entity_poly.pdbx_strand_id
1 'polypeptide(L)' 'MTELKDFVYELHRYADQTHTLKDKYEKLTDDEKEFVMSTAPEDIETPNQQHHPVFSWLENLQNQIDNS' A
#
# COMPACT_ATOMS: atom_id res chain seq x y z
N MET A 1 22.50 -10.65 -2.60
CA MET A 1 21.23 -10.25 -3.26
C MET A 1 20.00 -11.03 -2.78
N THR A 2 20.11 -12.10 -1.98
CA THR A 2 18.94 -12.86 -1.49
C THR A 2 18.00 -12.01 -0.64
N GLU A 3 18.53 -11.28 0.34
CA GLU A 3 17.73 -10.40 1.22
C GLU A 3 16.98 -9.30 0.45
N LEU A 4 17.59 -8.74 -0.61
CA LEU A 4 16.92 -7.76 -1.47
C LEU A 4 15.76 -8.39 -2.24
N LYS A 5 15.93 -9.61 -2.77
CA LYS A 5 14.86 -10.33 -3.46
C LYS A 5 13.72 -10.70 -2.52
N ASP A 6 14.04 -11.12 -1.30
CA ASP A 6 13.05 -11.40 -0.26
C ASP A 6 12.28 -10.13 0.12
N PHE A 7 12.97 -8.99 0.25
CA PHE A 7 12.32 -7.71 0.49
C PHE A 7 11.41 -7.28 -0.66
N VAL A 8 11.85 -7.41 -1.92
CA VAL A 8 11.02 -7.08 -3.09
C VAL A 8 9.77 -7.95 -3.14
N TYR A 9 9.90 -9.23 -2.79
CA TYR A 9 8.76 -10.15 -2.69
C TYR A 9 7.75 -9.68 -1.64
N GLU A 10 8.21 -9.34 -0.43
CA GLU A 10 7.32 -8.83 0.62
C GLU A 10 6.74 -7.45 0.27
N LEU A 11 7.49 -6.58 -0.41
CA LEU A 11 6.98 -5.29 -0.90
C LEU A 11 5.86 -5.49 -1.93
N HIS A 12 5.99 -6.48 -2.82
CA HIS A 12 4.93 -6.84 -3.76
C HIS A 12 3.66 -7.29 -3.04
N ARG A 13 3.81 -8.17 -2.04
CA ARG A 13 2.68 -8.63 -1.21
C ARG A 13 2.02 -7.49 -0.44
N TYR A 14 2.83 -6.57 0.08
CA TYR A 14 2.32 -5.38 0.75
C TYR A 14 1.54 -4.48 -0.21
N ALA A 15 2.03 -4.26 -1.44
CA ALA A 15 1.30 -3.54 -2.47
C ALA A 15 -0.09 -4.17 -2.73
N ASP A 16 -0.17 -5.49 -2.92
CA ASP A 16 -1.44 -6.21 -3.10
C ASP A 16 -2.39 -6.06 -1.92
N GLN A 17 -1.86 -6.05 -0.69
CA GLN A 17 -2.65 -5.81 0.51
C GLN A 17 -3.21 -4.39 0.57
N THR A 18 -2.41 -3.38 0.22
CA THR A 18 -2.90 -1.99 0.17
C THR A 18 -4.00 -1.82 -0.87
N HIS A 19 -3.87 -2.48 -2.02
CA HIS A 19 -4.93 -2.53 -3.04
C HIS A 19 -6.21 -3.17 -2.50
N THR A 20 -6.08 -4.34 -1.86
CA THR A 20 -7.23 -5.03 -1.26
C THR A 20 -7.90 -4.18 -0.18
N LEU A 21 -7.12 -3.52 0.67
CA LEU A 21 -7.64 -2.68 1.74
C LEU A 21 -8.36 -1.44 1.17
N LYS A 22 -7.79 -0.78 0.16
CA LYS A 22 -8.43 0.29 -0.60
C LYS A 22 -9.79 -0.16 -1.14
N ASP A 23 -9.84 -1.29 -1.84
CA ASP A 23 -11.07 -1.81 -2.45
C ASP A 23 -12.16 -2.14 -1.41
N LYS A 24 -11.78 -2.54 -0.19
CA LYS A 24 -12.72 -2.75 0.92
C LYS A 24 -13.16 -1.42 1.52
N TYR A 25 -12.23 -0.49 1.69
CA TYR A 25 -12.50 0.85 2.21
C TYR A 25 -13.43 1.65 1.29
N GLU A 26 -13.28 1.56 -0.03
CA GLU A 26 -14.14 2.25 -1.00
C GLU A 26 -15.60 1.81 -0.93
N LYS A 27 -15.86 0.57 -0.52
CA LYS A 27 -17.21 -0.02 -0.40
C LYS A 27 -17.94 0.39 0.88
N LEU A 28 -17.23 0.96 1.84
CA LEU A 28 -17.82 1.50 3.06
C LEU A 28 -18.69 2.72 2.75
N THR A 29 -19.75 2.91 3.54
CA THR A 29 -20.50 4.18 3.55
C THR A 29 -19.62 5.31 4.07
N ASP A 30 -20.06 6.55 3.89
CA ASP A 30 -19.29 7.70 4.36
C ASP A 30 -19.17 7.71 5.91
N ASP A 31 -20.23 7.35 6.62
CA ASP A 31 -20.20 7.21 8.09
C ASP A 31 -19.22 6.11 8.55
N GLU A 32 -19.15 4.98 7.84
CA GLU A 32 -18.22 3.90 8.15
C GLU A 32 -16.77 4.31 7.84
N LYS A 33 -16.54 5.07 6.75
CA LYS A 33 -15.22 5.63 6.41
C LYS A 33 -14.75 6.62 7.47
N GLU A 34 -15.63 7.49 7.94
CA GLU A 34 -15.35 8.44 9.01
C GLU A 34 -15.02 7.69 10.31
N PHE A 35 -15.83 6.69 10.68
CA PHE A 35 -15.57 5.87 11.85
C PHE A 35 -14.19 5.20 11.80
N VAL A 36 -13.85 4.54 10.68
CA VAL A 36 -12.54 3.90 10.50
C VAL A 36 -11.41 4.91 10.66
N MET A 37 -11.49 6.05 9.97
CA MET A 37 -10.41 7.05 10.00
C MET A 37 -10.32 7.80 11.34
N SER A 38 -11.43 7.95 12.07
CA SER A 38 -11.43 8.54 13.41
C SER A 38 -10.66 7.70 14.44
N THR A 39 -10.44 6.41 14.15
CA THR A 39 -9.65 5.50 14.99
C THR A 39 -8.19 5.36 14.55
N ALA A 40 -7.83 5.92 13.39
CA ALA A 40 -6.48 5.87 12.89
C ALA A 40 -5.59 6.89 13.63
N PRO A 41 -4.29 6.58 13.84
CA PRO A 41 -3.30 7.58 14.24
C PRO A 41 -3.26 8.77 13.27
N GLU A 42 -2.89 9.96 13.77
CA GLU A 42 -2.93 11.22 12.99
C GLU A 42 -2.04 11.22 11.74
N ASP A 43 -1.00 10.41 11.72
CA ASP A 43 -0.03 10.27 10.63
C ASP A 43 -0.43 9.21 9.59
N ILE A 44 -1.52 8.49 9.81
CA ILE A 44 -2.01 7.45 8.90
C ILE A 44 -2.95 8.05 7.87
N GLU A 45 -2.48 8.07 6.63
CA GLU A 45 -3.31 8.41 5.48
C GLU A 45 -4.39 7.34 5.22
N THR A 46 -5.46 7.73 4.52
CA THR A 46 -6.53 6.79 4.14
C THR A 46 -6.00 5.67 3.24
N PRO A 47 -6.64 4.49 3.21
CA PRO A 47 -6.28 3.42 2.28
C PRO A 47 -6.22 3.87 0.80
N ASN A 48 -7.06 4.85 0.42
CA ASN A 48 -7.05 5.43 -0.93
C ASN A 48 -5.75 6.20 -1.23
N GLN A 49 -5.23 6.91 -0.23
CA GLN A 49 -4.00 7.70 -0.34
C GLN A 49 -2.76 6.82 -0.25
N GLN A 50 -2.77 5.77 0.57
CA GLN A 50 -1.63 4.87 0.77
C GLN A 50 -1.33 3.95 -0.41
N HIS A 51 -2.35 3.53 -1.16
CA HIS A 51 -2.17 2.56 -2.24
C HIS A 51 -1.20 3.04 -3.32
N HIS A 52 -1.32 4.29 -3.78
CA HIS A 52 -0.52 4.79 -4.89
C HIS A 52 0.99 4.90 -4.57
N PRO A 53 1.41 5.49 -3.44
CA PRO A 53 2.82 5.54 -3.03
C PRO A 53 3.47 4.16 -2.95
N VAL A 54 2.77 3.14 -2.46
CA VAL A 54 3.31 1.78 -2.29
C VAL A 54 3.54 1.12 -3.65
N PHE A 55 2.60 1.27 -4.60
CA PHE A 55 2.80 0.78 -5.97
C PHE A 55 3.95 1.49 -6.67
N SER A 56 4.03 2.82 -6.57
CA SER A 56 5.14 3.58 -7.16
C SER A 56 6.50 3.20 -6.56
N TRP A 57 6.56 2.88 -5.27
CA TRP A 57 7.78 2.38 -4.65
C TRP A 57 8.21 1.03 -5.23
N LEU A 58 7.27 0.08 -5.37
CA LEU A 58 7.52 -1.22 -5.97
C LEU A 58 8.04 -1.09 -7.41
N GLU A 59 7.37 -0.28 -8.24
CA GLU A 59 7.77 -0.05 -9.64
C GLU A 59 9.18 0.55 -9.73
N ASN A 60 9.47 1.57 -8.94
CA ASN A 60 10.79 2.20 -8.90
C ASN A 60 11.88 1.19 -8.51
N LEU A 61 11.61 0.34 -7.52
CA LEU A 61 12.58 -0.65 -7.06
C LEU A 61 12.83 -1.74 -8.12
N GLN A 62 11.77 -2.23 -8.77
CA GLN A 62 11.87 -3.20 -9.86
C GLN A 62 12.65 -2.64 -11.05
N ASN A 63 12.36 -1.39 -11.46
CA ASN A 63 13.09 -0.73 -12.54
C ASN A 63 14.59 -0.57 -12.24
N GLN A 64 14.97 -0.33 -10.98
CA GLN A 64 16.39 -0.25 -10.61
C GLN A 64 17.07 -1.62 -10.68
N ILE A 65 16.38 -2.68 -10.28
CA ILE A 65 16.91 -4.06 -10.33
C ILE A 65 17.07 -4.55 -11.77
N ASP A 66 16.10 -4.27 -12.65
CA ASP A 66 16.14 -4.72 -14.05
C ASP A 66 17.19 -3.98 -14.90
N ASN A 67 17.57 -2.76 -14.49
CA ASN A 67 18.61 -1.95 -15.14
C ASN A 67 20.01 -2.11 -14.50
N SER A 68 20.15 -3.00 -13.51
CA SER A 68 21.42 -3.30 -12.81
C SER A 68 22.08 -4.58 -13.32
#